data_AF-A0A534MZV9-F1
#
_entry.id   AF-A0A534MZV9-F1
#
_cell.length_a   1.000
_cell.length_b   1.000
_cell.length_c   1.000
_cell.angle_alpha   90.00
_cell.angle_beta   90.00
_cell.angle_gamma   90.00
#
_symmetry.space_group_name_H-M   'P 1'
#
loop_
_entity.id
_entity.type
_entity.pdbx_description
1 polymer ?
#
loop_
_entity_poly.entity_id
_entity_poly.type
_entity_poly.pdbx_seq_one_letter_code
_entity_poly.pdbx_strand_id
1 'polypeptide(L)'
;MTEDSGTSEDDSASEQEESDSEEPADEESATEEPSAPEPSRAAGSALPRPPPSISRFIMIFLGLLAIYAIISPDVGIGFASYADKALAPAIGFGGAYPTLTILLAGILTTTISSVIRDHYTNWVKMARTQKVMASWRREQMEAMRKGQTTKLAKLKEAQQGFLKDTMEMQTTPLKSMAWTLFLFIVIFTWLRLFVDVTLSNLGNQWIAVPWSDHVFLNSAYLFPSWVLLYSLLAIPFGQIVTRVLKYVRFRRRLEGLGGSLQIGPTETA
;
A
#
# COMPACT_ATOMS: atom_id res chain seq x y z
N MET A 1 -18.88 -18.20 67.77
CA MET A 1 -18.13 -19.30 67.14
C MET A 1 -18.52 -19.32 65.68
N THR A 2 -17.61 -18.80 64.85
CA THR A 2 -17.31 -19.15 63.44
C THR A 2 -18.42 -19.22 62.37
N GLU A 3 -18.32 -18.21 61.48
CA GLU A 3 -18.58 -18.11 60.03
C GLU A 3 -18.83 -19.44 59.28
N ASP A 4 -19.91 -19.60 58.50
CA ASP A 4 -20.32 -19.01 57.20
C ASP A 4 -19.99 -19.93 56.00
N SER A 5 -21.08 -20.45 55.42
CA SER A 5 -21.40 -20.84 54.03
C SER A 5 -20.30 -20.63 52.97
N GLY A 6 -20.01 -21.49 51.99
CA GLY A 6 -20.74 -22.56 51.31
C GLY A 6 -20.55 -22.41 49.77
N THR A 7 -20.21 -23.52 49.08
CA THR A 7 -20.25 -23.75 47.60
C THR A 7 -19.08 -23.19 46.75
N SER A 8 -18.47 -23.86 45.76
CA SER A 8 -18.49 -25.20 45.12
C SER A 8 -17.24 -25.37 44.21
N GLU A 9 -17.00 -26.60 43.71
CA GLU A 9 -16.26 -27.01 42.48
C GLU A 9 -14.70 -27.08 42.55
N ASP A 10 -14.09 -28.27 42.60
CA ASP A 10 -13.72 -29.24 41.53
C ASP A 10 -12.35 -28.92 40.91
N ASP A 11 -11.30 -29.72 41.20
CA ASP A 11 -10.34 -30.15 40.17
C ASP A 11 -9.44 -31.32 40.65
N SER A 12 -9.21 -32.24 39.73
CA SER A 12 -8.60 -33.55 39.92
C SER A 12 -7.08 -33.51 39.77
N ALA A 13 -6.36 -34.24 40.62
CA ALA A 13 -4.92 -34.47 40.47
C ALA A 13 -4.57 -35.91 40.84
N SER A 14 -4.09 -36.67 39.86
CA SER A 14 -3.26 -37.86 40.04
C SER A 14 -2.78 -38.35 38.68
N GLU A 15 -1.46 -38.42 38.47
CA GLU A 15 -0.73 -39.66 38.11
C GLU A 15 0.76 -39.39 37.83
N GLN A 16 1.60 -40.29 38.36
CA GLN A 16 3.05 -40.43 38.19
C GLN A 16 3.36 -41.67 37.33
N GLU A 17 4.64 -41.80 36.95
CA GLU A 17 5.35 -42.95 36.31
C GLU A 17 5.34 -42.90 34.76
N GLU A 18 6.43 -43.11 33.99
CA GLU A 18 7.50 -44.13 33.99
C GLU A 18 8.74 -43.59 33.20
N SER A 19 9.98 -43.82 33.63
CA SER A 19 10.93 -44.89 33.20
C SER A 19 11.97 -44.42 32.17
N ASP A 20 13.19 -44.21 32.69
CA ASP A 20 14.45 -44.01 31.97
C ASP A 20 15.15 -45.37 31.89
N SER A 21 15.68 -45.76 30.74
CA SER A 21 16.41 -47.02 30.58
C SER A 21 17.51 -46.90 29.54
N GLU A 22 18.71 -47.23 30.03
CA GLU A 22 20.04 -47.25 29.44
C GLU A 22 20.21 -47.93 28.07
N GLU A 23 21.19 -47.40 27.34
CA GLU A 23 21.92 -47.96 26.19
C GLU A 23 22.58 -49.32 26.51
N PRO A 24 22.82 -50.18 25.51
CA PRO A 24 24.22 -50.37 25.14
C PRO A 24 24.48 -50.55 23.63
N ALA A 25 25.73 -50.27 23.27
CA ALA A 25 26.34 -50.49 21.97
C ALA A 25 26.54 -51.98 21.65
N ASP A 26 26.44 -52.35 20.37
CA ASP A 26 27.16 -53.47 19.77
C ASP A 26 27.38 -53.24 18.27
N GLU A 27 28.62 -53.47 17.84
CA GLU A 27 29.10 -53.46 16.46
C GLU A 27 28.59 -54.68 15.69
N GLU A 28 28.11 -54.50 14.46
CA GLU A 28 28.07 -55.60 13.48
C GLU A 28 28.45 -55.11 12.08
N SER A 29 29.55 -55.66 11.56
CA SER A 29 30.07 -55.42 10.22
C SER A 29 29.22 -56.12 9.17
N ALA A 30 28.94 -55.45 8.05
CA ALA A 30 28.56 -56.13 6.81
C ALA A 30 29.20 -55.47 5.59
N THR A 31 29.76 -56.33 4.76
CA THR A 31 30.66 -56.14 3.61
C THR A 31 29.86 -56.05 2.29
N GLU A 32 30.44 -55.37 1.28
CA GLU A 32 30.15 -55.44 -0.19
C GLU A 32 28.75 -54.95 -0.68
N GLU A 33 28.53 -54.24 -1.81
CA GLU A 33 29.23 -53.98 -3.07
C GLU A 33 28.61 -52.71 -3.75
N PRO A 34 29.20 -52.15 -4.83
CA PRO A 34 28.98 -50.79 -5.31
C PRO A 34 27.80 -50.65 -6.28
N SER A 35 26.94 -49.64 -6.07
CA SER A 35 25.84 -49.32 -6.99
C SER A 35 25.83 -47.85 -7.42
N ALA A 36 26.21 -47.65 -8.69
CA ALA A 36 25.84 -46.61 -9.66
C ALA A 36 25.87 -45.11 -9.26
N PRO A 37 26.53 -44.23 -10.05
CA PRO A 37 26.46 -42.80 -9.81
C PRO A 37 25.05 -42.28 -10.12
N GLU A 38 24.42 -41.63 -9.14
CA GLU A 38 23.16 -40.92 -9.34
C GLU A 38 23.29 -39.90 -10.49
N PRO A 39 22.29 -39.80 -11.39
CA PRO A 39 22.32 -38.80 -12.44
C PRO A 39 22.27 -37.42 -11.81
N SER A 40 23.35 -36.66 -12.05
CA SER A 40 23.48 -35.22 -11.81
C SER A 40 22.12 -34.52 -11.91
N ARG A 41 21.52 -34.23 -10.75
CA ARG A 41 20.39 -33.32 -10.64
C ARG A 41 20.86 -32.00 -11.21
N ALA A 42 20.43 -31.75 -12.44
CA ALA A 42 20.65 -30.51 -13.17
C ALA A 42 20.50 -29.33 -12.20
N ALA A 43 21.62 -28.65 -11.95
CA ALA A 43 21.68 -27.43 -11.19
C ALA A 43 20.63 -26.48 -11.76
N GLY A 44 19.54 -26.29 -11.01
CA GLY A 44 18.51 -25.33 -11.34
C GLY A 44 19.18 -23.98 -11.58
N SER A 45 19.00 -23.43 -12.77
CA SER A 45 19.50 -22.11 -13.13
C SER A 45 18.96 -21.10 -12.12
N ALA A 46 19.77 -20.75 -11.12
CA ALA A 46 19.47 -19.70 -10.18
C ALA A 46 19.41 -18.40 -10.96
N LEU A 47 18.19 -17.95 -11.30
CA LEU A 47 17.98 -16.64 -11.88
C LEU A 47 18.61 -15.60 -10.93
N PRO A 48 19.46 -14.68 -11.43
CA PRO A 48 20.02 -13.63 -10.60
C PRO A 48 18.87 -12.83 -9.98
N ARG A 49 18.83 -12.76 -8.64
CA ARG A 49 17.85 -11.93 -7.92
C ARG A 49 18.04 -10.49 -8.41
N PRO A 50 16.98 -9.79 -8.85
CA PRO A 50 17.12 -8.40 -9.25
C PRO A 50 17.65 -7.59 -8.06
N PRO A 51 18.62 -6.67 -8.27
CA PRO A 51 19.20 -5.89 -7.19
C PRO A 51 18.11 -5.10 -6.45
N PRO A 52 18.24 -4.87 -5.13
CA PRO A 52 17.28 -4.10 -4.38
C PRO A 52 17.15 -2.71 -5.00
N SER A 53 15.98 -2.43 -5.58
CA SER A 53 15.69 -1.14 -6.19
C SER A 53 15.77 -0.05 -5.12
N ILE A 54 16.50 1.04 -5.41
CA ILE A 54 16.51 2.27 -4.58
C ILE A 54 15.07 2.71 -4.24
N SER A 55 14.12 2.50 -5.15
CA SER A 55 12.71 2.79 -4.89
C SER A 55 12.10 1.95 -3.77
N ARG A 56 12.53 0.69 -3.60
CA ARG A 56 12.09 -0.18 -2.51
C ARG A 56 12.67 0.29 -1.18
N PHE A 57 13.93 0.68 -1.16
CA PHE A 57 14.56 1.28 0.03
C PHE A 57 13.83 2.55 0.46
N ILE A 58 13.56 3.46 -0.49
CA ILE A 58 12.81 4.70 -0.21
C ILE A 58 11.43 4.39 0.38
N MET A 59 10.69 3.42 -0.17
CA MET A 59 9.39 3.04 0.38
C MET A 59 9.47 2.49 1.80
N ILE A 60 10.42 1.59 2.06
CA ILE A 60 10.60 1.02 3.40
C ILE A 60 10.98 2.13 4.38
N PHE A 61 11.92 3.01 4.00
CA PHE A 61 12.30 4.16 4.80
C PHE A 61 11.11 5.07 5.09
N LEU A 62 10.27 5.37 4.10
CA LEU A 62 9.10 6.22 4.28
C LEU A 62 8.02 5.55 5.13
N GLY A 63 7.85 4.23 5.02
CA GLY A 63 6.95 3.46 5.88
C GLY A 63 7.43 3.45 7.33
N LEU A 64 8.73 3.26 7.56
CA LEU A 64 9.34 3.38 8.88
C LEU A 64 9.22 4.81 9.42
N LEU A 65 9.41 5.83 8.58
CA LEU A 65 9.23 7.23 8.95
C LEU A 65 7.78 7.50 9.35
N ALA A 66 6.79 6.92 8.66
CA ALA A 66 5.39 7.06 9.02
C ALA A 66 5.09 6.47 10.41
N ILE A 67 5.59 5.25 10.68
CA ILE A 67 5.45 4.60 11.98
C ILE A 67 6.17 5.42 13.05
N TYR A 68 7.39 5.86 12.77
CA TYR A 68 8.19 6.66 13.69
C TYR A 68 7.54 8.01 14.00
N ALA A 69 6.92 8.67 13.02
CA ALA A 69 6.18 9.92 13.23
C ALA A 69 4.90 9.74 14.07
N ILE A 70 4.34 8.53 14.14
CA ILE A 70 3.19 8.21 14.99
C ILE A 70 3.65 7.88 16.42
N ILE A 71 4.78 7.17 16.57
CA ILE A 71 5.29 6.73 17.88
C ILE A 71 6.03 7.87 18.60
N SER A 72 6.86 8.64 17.88
CA SER A 72 7.63 9.74 18.43
C SER A 72 6.88 11.06 18.24
N PRO A 73 6.43 11.72 19.33
CA PRO A 73 5.70 12.98 19.24
C PRO A 73 6.51 14.09 18.57
N ASP A 74 7.82 14.16 18.84
CA ASP A 74 8.68 15.25 18.37
C ASP A 74 8.78 15.32 16.85
N VAL A 75 8.88 14.15 16.20
CA VAL A 75 8.98 14.04 14.75
C VAL A 75 7.66 14.44 14.09
N GLY A 76 6.55 13.95 14.65
CA GLY A 76 5.21 14.35 14.23
C GLY A 76 4.99 15.85 14.36
N ILE A 77 5.36 16.45 15.50
CA ILE A 77 5.26 17.89 15.75
C ILE A 77 6.14 18.67 14.77
N GLY A 78 7.34 18.17 14.46
CA GLY A 78 8.21 18.76 13.45
C GLY A 78 7.49 18.92 12.11
N PHE A 79 7.03 17.84 11.50
CA PHE A 79 6.29 17.88 10.23
C PHE A 79 5.00 18.69 10.32
N ALA A 80 4.24 18.51 11.41
CA ALA A 80 3.00 19.22 11.66
C ALA A 80 3.21 20.73 11.73
N SER A 81 4.24 21.22 12.43
CA SER A 81 4.52 22.66 12.56
C SER A 81 4.87 23.34 11.24
N TYR A 82 5.55 22.64 10.34
CA TYR A 82 5.81 23.14 9.00
C TYR A 82 4.53 23.17 8.16
N ALA A 83 3.73 22.11 8.25
CA ALA A 83 2.45 22.01 7.56
C ALA A 83 1.45 23.07 8.07
N ASP A 84 1.48 23.35 9.37
CA ASP A 84 0.57 24.29 10.04
C ASP A 84 0.64 25.70 9.46
N LYS A 85 1.84 26.17 9.14
CA LYS A 85 2.06 27.47 8.48
C LYS A 85 1.31 27.63 7.16
N ALA A 86 1.06 26.54 6.44
CA ALA A 86 0.34 26.54 5.17
C ALA A 86 -1.12 26.10 5.32
N LEU A 87 -1.40 25.07 6.12
CA LEU A 87 -2.71 24.44 6.23
C LEU A 87 -3.63 25.12 7.24
N ALA A 88 -3.11 25.65 8.34
CA ALA A 88 -3.93 26.37 9.32
C ALA A 88 -4.66 27.59 8.71
N PRO A 89 -4.00 28.49 7.96
CA PRO A 89 -4.70 29.61 7.33
C PRO A 89 -5.59 29.17 6.16
N ALA A 90 -5.25 28.07 5.48
CA ALA A 90 -5.97 27.62 4.29
C ALA A 90 -7.26 26.86 4.62
N ILE A 91 -7.20 25.92 5.57
CA ILE A 91 -8.28 24.97 5.86
C ILE A 91 -8.54 24.77 7.36
N GLY A 92 -7.74 25.39 8.24
CA GLY A 92 -7.86 25.21 9.69
C GLY A 92 -9.03 25.93 10.33
N PHE A 93 -9.57 26.99 9.70
CA PHE A 93 -10.70 27.80 10.21
C PHE A 93 -10.60 28.19 11.70
N GLY A 94 -9.37 28.35 12.20
CA GLY A 94 -9.11 28.59 13.62
C GLY A 94 -9.68 27.53 14.58
N GLY A 95 -9.97 26.31 14.12
CA GLY A 95 -10.52 25.22 14.94
C GLY A 95 -12.04 25.25 15.13
N ALA A 96 -12.77 26.18 14.52
CA ALA A 96 -14.22 26.32 14.70
C ALA A 96 -15.03 25.17 14.04
N TYR A 97 -14.56 24.67 12.89
CA TYR A 97 -15.29 23.68 12.09
C TYR A 97 -14.46 22.42 11.82
N PRO A 98 -14.31 21.52 12.81
CA PRO A 98 -13.40 20.38 12.71
C PRO A 98 -13.78 19.42 11.59
N THR A 99 -15.08 19.15 11.41
CA THR A 99 -15.60 18.30 10.33
C THR A 99 -15.25 18.87 8.95
N LEU A 100 -15.36 20.18 8.77
CA LEU A 100 -15.05 20.85 7.50
C LEU A 100 -13.54 20.83 7.22
N THR A 101 -12.72 21.11 8.22
CA THR A 101 -11.25 21.02 8.11
C THR A 101 -10.80 19.63 7.70
N ILE A 102 -11.33 18.58 8.35
CA ILE A 102 -11.03 17.18 8.04
C ILE A 102 -11.46 16.82 6.61
N LEU A 103 -12.66 17.25 6.20
CA LEU A 103 -13.14 17.05 4.83
C LEU A 103 -12.23 17.70 3.79
N LEU A 104 -11.87 18.97 4.00
CA LEU A 104 -10.99 19.70 3.09
C LEU A 104 -9.59 19.09 3.04
N ALA A 105 -9.05 18.62 4.18
CA ALA A 105 -7.79 17.89 4.22
C ALA A 105 -7.84 16.61 3.36
N GLY A 106 -8.94 15.85 3.41
CA GLY A 106 -9.14 14.66 2.58
C GLY A 106 -9.24 14.97 1.08
N ILE A 107 -9.99 16.01 0.73
CA ILE A 107 -10.12 16.51 -0.65
C ILE A 107 -8.75 16.99 -1.18
N LEU A 108 -8.03 17.77 -0.37
CA LEU A 108 -6.71 18.27 -0.69
C LEU A 108 -5.72 17.13 -0.93
N THR A 109 -5.67 16.17 0.01
CA THR A 109 -4.79 15.01 -0.07
C THR A 109 -5.06 14.19 -1.32
N THR A 110 -6.33 13.95 -1.64
CA THR A 110 -6.72 13.20 -2.85
C THR A 110 -6.36 13.96 -4.13
N THR A 111 -6.59 15.27 -4.14
CA THR A 111 -6.29 16.13 -5.30
C THR A 111 -4.79 16.14 -5.57
N ILE A 112 -3.97 16.43 -4.57
CA ILE A 112 -2.51 16.46 -4.69
C ILE A 112 -1.98 15.07 -5.06
N SER A 113 -2.47 14.00 -4.42
CA SER A 113 -2.06 12.63 -4.73
C SER A 113 -2.36 12.26 -6.19
N SER A 114 -3.49 12.69 -6.72
CA SER A 114 -3.88 12.47 -8.13
C SER A 114 -2.95 13.23 -9.09
N VAL A 115 -2.60 14.47 -8.76
CA VAL A 115 -1.68 15.30 -9.56
C VAL A 115 -0.27 14.70 -9.57
N ILE A 116 0.26 14.32 -8.40
CA ILE A 116 1.55 13.64 -8.26
C ILE A 116 1.57 12.38 -9.12
N ARG A 117 0.53 11.54 -9.00
CA ARG A 117 0.45 10.30 -9.78
C ARG A 117 0.44 10.54 -11.28
N ASP A 118 -0.28 11.55 -11.74
CA ASP A 118 -0.32 11.88 -13.16
C ASP A 118 1.02 12.41 -13.66
N HIS A 119 1.71 13.24 -12.87
CA HIS A 119 3.02 13.77 -13.23
C HIS A 119 4.06 12.66 -13.41
N TYR A 120 4.09 11.68 -12.51
CA TYR A 120 5.04 10.58 -12.59
C TYR A 120 4.62 9.50 -13.60
N THR A 121 3.32 9.26 -13.83
CA THR A 121 2.86 8.12 -14.65
C THR A 121 2.63 8.49 -16.12
N ASN A 122 3.49 8.00 -17.02
CA ASN A 122 3.22 8.09 -18.47
C ASN A 122 2.28 6.99 -18.96
N TRP A 123 0.99 7.30 -19.00
CA TRP A 123 -0.06 6.38 -19.45
C TRP A 123 0.09 5.91 -20.90
N VAL A 124 0.66 6.74 -21.79
CA VAL A 124 0.84 6.41 -23.21
C VAL A 124 1.98 5.41 -23.40
N LYS A 125 3.11 5.63 -22.73
CA LYS A 125 4.25 4.68 -22.72
C LYS A 125 3.77 3.34 -22.16
N MET A 126 3.05 3.36 -21.05
CA MET A 126 2.50 2.14 -20.43
C MET A 126 1.57 1.37 -21.40
N ALA A 127 0.64 2.04 -22.07
CA ALA A 127 -0.26 1.40 -23.03
C ALA A 127 0.47 0.84 -24.26
N ARG A 128 1.48 1.55 -24.78
CA ARG A 128 2.32 1.07 -25.89
C ARG A 128 3.12 -0.16 -25.48
N THR A 129 3.82 -0.11 -24.36
CA THR A 129 4.61 -1.24 -23.84
C THR A 129 3.75 -2.46 -23.58
N GLN A 130 2.53 -2.29 -23.06
CA GLN A 130 1.58 -3.40 -22.90
C GLN A 130 1.19 -4.04 -24.23
N LYS A 131 0.94 -3.25 -25.29
CA LYS A 131 0.65 -3.79 -26.63
C LYS A 131 1.84 -4.54 -27.23
N VAL A 132 3.04 -3.98 -27.12
CA VAL A 132 4.29 -4.63 -27.59
C VAL A 132 4.55 -5.93 -26.85
N MET A 133 4.36 -5.94 -25.52
CA MET A 133 4.49 -7.16 -24.73
C MET A 133 3.43 -8.21 -25.09
N ALA A 134 2.21 -7.79 -25.42
CA ALA A 134 1.17 -8.70 -25.86
C ALA A 134 1.50 -9.34 -27.23
N SER A 135 2.01 -8.57 -28.20
CA SER A 135 2.44 -9.13 -29.50
C SER A 135 3.65 -10.05 -29.34
N TRP A 136 4.66 -9.64 -28.56
CA TRP A 136 5.84 -10.44 -28.28
C TRP A 136 5.50 -11.79 -27.62
N ARG A 137 4.60 -11.81 -26.63
CA ARG A 137 4.14 -13.07 -26.01
C ARG A 137 3.47 -14.00 -27.01
N ARG A 138 2.65 -13.47 -27.92
CA ARG A 138 1.99 -14.26 -28.97
C ARG A 138 3.01 -14.87 -29.93
N GLU A 139 3.95 -14.06 -30.42
CA GLU A 139 5.02 -14.53 -31.32
C GLU A 139 5.93 -15.56 -30.65
N GLN A 140 6.25 -15.38 -29.37
CA GLN A 140 7.00 -16.36 -28.59
C GLN A 140 6.27 -17.70 -28.50
N MET A 141 4.98 -17.70 -28.16
CA MET A 141 4.19 -18.94 -28.09
C MET A 141 4.09 -19.62 -29.46
N GLU A 142 3.93 -18.86 -30.54
CA GLU A 142 3.92 -19.40 -31.88
C GLU A 142 5.28 -20.00 -32.30
N ALA A 143 6.39 -19.33 -31.97
CA ALA A 143 7.73 -19.80 -32.27
C ALA A 143 8.06 -21.09 -31.48
N MET A 144 7.63 -21.16 -30.22
CA MET A 144 7.71 -22.37 -29.38
C MET A 144 6.90 -23.52 -29.99
N ARG A 145 5.64 -23.27 -30.39
CA ARG A 145 4.77 -24.28 -31.00
C ARG A 145 5.31 -24.81 -32.33
N LYS A 146 5.96 -23.94 -33.11
CA LYS A 146 6.56 -24.28 -34.42
C LYS A 146 8.00 -24.83 -34.31
N GLY A 147 8.57 -24.95 -33.11
CA GLY A 147 9.93 -25.46 -32.89
C GLY A 147 11.06 -24.60 -33.48
N GLN A 148 10.83 -23.31 -33.71
CA GLN A 148 11.77 -22.43 -34.42
C GLN A 148 12.82 -21.84 -33.47
N THR A 149 13.90 -22.58 -33.24
CA THR A 149 14.99 -22.21 -32.31
C THR A 149 15.66 -20.88 -32.64
N THR A 150 15.86 -20.57 -33.93
CA THR A 150 16.45 -19.30 -34.39
C THR A 150 15.55 -18.10 -34.12
N LYS A 151 14.24 -18.23 -34.32
CA LYS A 151 13.27 -17.15 -34.00
C LYS A 151 13.13 -16.98 -32.50
N LEU A 152 13.18 -18.07 -31.73
CA LEU A 152 13.15 -18.01 -30.28
C LEU A 152 14.38 -17.28 -29.71
N ALA A 153 15.57 -17.52 -30.27
CA ALA A 153 16.79 -16.80 -29.91
C ALA A 153 16.65 -15.29 -30.18
N LYS A 154 16.14 -14.90 -31.35
CA LYS A 154 15.87 -13.48 -31.69
C LYS A 154 14.83 -12.84 -30.75
N LEU A 155 13.78 -13.56 -30.39
CA LEU A 155 12.75 -13.08 -29.46
C LEU A 155 13.29 -12.92 -28.03
N LYS A 156 14.22 -13.79 -27.60
CA LYS A 156 14.89 -13.68 -26.30
C LYS A 156 15.84 -12.48 -26.26
N GLU A 157 16.54 -12.20 -27.35
CA GLU A 157 17.35 -10.98 -27.49
C GLU A 157 16.48 -9.73 -27.42
N ALA A 158 15.35 -9.72 -28.13
CA ALA A 158 14.37 -8.63 -28.06
C ALA A 158 13.83 -8.44 -26.63
N GLN A 159 13.56 -9.54 -25.90
CA GLN A 159 13.14 -9.50 -24.49
C GLN A 159 14.12 -8.72 -23.60
N GLN A 160 15.43 -8.91 -23.81
CA GLN A 160 16.46 -8.18 -23.07
C GLN A 160 16.41 -6.67 -23.37
N GLY A 161 16.07 -6.30 -24.62
CA GLY A 161 15.85 -4.90 -25.02
C GLY A 161 14.72 -4.21 -24.26
N PHE A 162 13.57 -4.89 -24.09
CA PHE A 162 12.41 -4.33 -23.38
C PHE A 162 12.45 -4.57 -21.86
N LEU A 163 13.47 -5.27 -21.35
CA LEU A 163 13.60 -5.54 -19.91
C LEU A 163 13.77 -4.23 -19.14
N LYS A 164 14.58 -3.30 -19.65
CA LYS A 164 14.77 -1.97 -19.06
C LYS A 164 13.46 -1.18 -19.03
N ASP A 165 12.71 -1.18 -20.14
CA ASP A 165 11.39 -0.53 -20.22
C ASP A 165 10.40 -1.13 -19.22
N THR A 166 10.46 -2.45 -19.02
CA THR A 166 9.62 -3.15 -18.04
C THR A 166 9.97 -2.74 -16.60
N MET A 167 11.27 -2.63 -16.28
CA MET A 167 11.74 -2.21 -14.97
C MET A 167 11.40 -0.74 -14.70
N GLU A 168 11.54 0.14 -15.70
CA GLU A 168 11.15 1.54 -15.58
C GLU A 168 9.64 1.69 -15.37
N MET A 169 8.83 0.91 -16.10
CA MET A 169 7.38 0.89 -15.96
C MET A 169 6.94 0.39 -14.57
N GLN A 170 7.70 -0.51 -13.94
CA GLN A 170 7.44 -0.95 -12.57
C GLN A 170 7.86 0.09 -11.52
N THR A 171 8.99 0.78 -11.72
CA THR A 171 9.51 1.74 -10.73
C THR A 171 8.82 3.09 -10.76
N THR A 172 8.23 3.47 -11.90
CA THR A 172 7.58 4.76 -12.08
C THR A 172 6.39 4.97 -11.13
N PRO A 173 5.43 4.03 -10.99
CA PRO A 173 4.37 4.11 -9.99
C PRO A 173 4.90 4.10 -8.56
N LEU A 174 6.01 3.40 -8.28
CA LEU A 174 6.58 3.34 -6.93
C LEU A 174 7.07 4.72 -6.47
N LYS A 175 7.70 5.50 -7.35
CA LYS A 175 8.09 6.89 -7.03
C LYS A 175 6.88 7.74 -6.68
N SER A 176 5.80 7.64 -7.46
CA SER A 176 4.55 8.33 -7.16
C SER A 176 3.99 7.92 -5.79
N MET A 177 3.98 6.62 -5.49
CA MET A 177 3.44 6.11 -4.23
C MET A 177 4.25 6.58 -3.02
N ALA A 178 5.58 6.64 -3.15
CA ALA A 178 6.44 7.22 -2.12
C ALA A 178 6.07 8.69 -1.86
N TRP A 179 5.95 9.51 -2.90
CA TRP A 179 5.51 10.90 -2.74
C TRP A 179 4.12 11.03 -2.12
N THR A 180 3.16 10.18 -2.50
CA THR A 180 1.83 10.19 -1.87
C THR A 180 1.89 9.79 -0.40
N LEU A 181 2.74 8.82 -0.04
CA LEU A 181 2.90 8.39 1.35
C LEU A 181 3.57 9.49 2.19
N PHE A 182 4.58 10.18 1.67
CA PHE A 182 5.17 11.35 2.32
C PHE A 182 4.12 12.44 2.58
N LEU A 183 3.31 12.77 1.56
CA LEU A 183 2.21 13.72 1.69
C LEU A 183 1.24 13.28 2.81
N PHE A 184 0.88 11.99 2.84
CA PHE A 184 0.03 11.43 3.89
C PHE A 184 0.62 11.66 5.29
N ILE A 185 1.91 11.40 5.49
CA ILE A 185 2.58 11.64 6.78
C ILE A 185 2.45 13.10 7.19
N VAL A 186 2.74 14.04 6.30
CA VAL A 186 2.68 15.48 6.59
C VAL A 186 1.26 15.92 6.95
N ILE A 187 0.26 15.49 6.18
CA ILE A 187 -1.15 15.86 6.44
C ILE A 187 -1.66 15.20 7.72
N PHE A 188 -1.37 13.92 7.97
CA PHE A 188 -1.88 13.21 9.14
C PHE A 188 -1.23 13.67 10.43
N THR A 189 0.08 13.95 10.43
CA THR A 189 0.76 14.51 11.60
C THR A 189 0.23 15.91 11.93
N TRP A 190 -0.02 16.74 10.91
CA TRP A 190 -0.71 18.01 11.09
C TRP A 190 -2.13 17.84 11.63
N LEU A 191 -2.93 16.93 11.05
CA LEU A 191 -4.30 16.72 11.48
C LEU A 191 -4.37 16.23 12.93
N ARG A 192 -3.42 15.40 13.35
CA ARG A 192 -3.26 15.02 14.74
C ARG A 192 -2.98 16.23 15.62
N LEU A 193 -2.01 17.09 15.28
CA LEU A 193 -1.72 18.31 16.04
C LEU A 193 -2.94 19.23 16.12
N PHE A 194 -3.67 19.39 15.02
CA PHE A 194 -4.91 20.16 14.97
C PHE A 194 -5.96 19.61 15.96
N VAL A 195 -6.16 18.30 16.00
CA VAL A 195 -7.14 17.68 16.93
C VAL A 195 -6.66 17.70 18.39
N ASP A 196 -5.39 17.38 18.63
CA ASP A 196 -4.82 17.27 19.98
C ASP A 196 -4.59 18.64 20.64
N VAL A 197 -4.18 19.65 19.87
CA VAL A 197 -3.79 20.96 20.39
C VAL A 197 -4.85 22.01 20.07
N THR A 198 -5.18 22.20 18.79
CA THR A 198 -6.04 23.33 18.37
C THR A 198 -7.47 23.16 18.88
N LEU A 199 -8.06 21.98 18.67
CA LEU A 199 -9.41 21.69 19.14
C LEU A 199 -9.51 21.57 20.66
N SER A 200 -8.48 21.03 21.31
CA SER A 200 -8.41 20.93 22.77
C SER A 200 -8.48 22.31 23.43
N ASN A 201 -7.68 23.25 22.93
CA ASN A 201 -7.65 24.62 23.43
C ASN A 201 -8.99 25.36 23.30
N LEU A 202 -9.82 24.95 22.33
CA LEU A 202 -11.13 25.56 22.06
C LEU A 202 -12.29 24.78 22.68
N GLY A 203 -12.04 23.62 23.30
CA GLY A 203 -13.08 22.71 23.79
C GLY A 203 -13.93 22.05 22.69
N ASN A 204 -13.54 22.17 21.41
CA ASN A 204 -14.32 21.73 20.25
C ASN A 204 -13.93 20.30 19.79
N GLN A 205 -13.69 19.41 20.74
CA GLN A 205 -13.30 18.02 20.48
C GLN A 205 -14.50 17.07 20.33
N TRP A 206 -15.71 17.59 20.49
CA TRP A 206 -16.97 16.85 20.42
C TRP A 206 -17.67 17.15 19.11
N ILE A 207 -18.05 16.11 18.38
CA ILE A 207 -18.80 16.24 17.12
C ILE A 207 -20.06 15.38 17.15
N ALA A 208 -21.08 15.85 16.43
CA ALA A 208 -22.27 15.07 16.12
C ALA A 208 -22.09 14.36 14.77
N VAL A 209 -22.38 13.06 14.74
CA VAL A 209 -22.38 12.21 13.57
C VAL A 209 -23.76 11.54 13.43
N PRO A 210 -24.17 11.06 12.25
CA PRO A 210 -25.52 10.52 12.04
C PRO A 210 -25.97 9.40 12.99
N TRP A 211 -25.05 8.74 13.68
CA TRP A 211 -25.31 7.65 14.62
C TRP A 211 -25.00 8.00 16.09
N SER A 212 -24.53 9.21 16.39
CA SER A 212 -24.27 9.67 17.77
C SER A 212 -24.10 11.19 17.82
N ASP A 213 -24.79 11.85 18.74
CA ASP A 213 -24.73 13.30 18.91
C ASP A 213 -23.45 13.77 19.63
N HIS A 214 -22.74 12.87 20.31
CA HIS A 214 -21.56 13.20 21.11
C HIS A 214 -20.44 12.18 20.87
N VAL A 215 -19.55 12.49 19.93
CA VAL A 215 -18.34 11.71 19.67
C VAL A 215 -17.11 12.54 19.98
N PHE A 216 -16.28 12.04 20.90
CA PHE A 216 -14.99 12.63 21.21
C PHE A 216 -13.97 12.23 20.13
N LEU A 217 -13.37 13.22 19.46
CA LEU A 217 -12.47 12.99 18.32
C LEU A 217 -11.22 12.18 18.67
N ASN A 218 -10.76 12.26 19.92
CA ASN A 218 -9.63 11.50 20.43
C ASN A 218 -10.01 10.17 21.08
N SER A 219 -11.29 9.79 21.11
CA SER A 219 -11.71 8.47 21.55
C SER A 219 -11.17 7.41 20.58
N ALA A 220 -10.54 6.38 21.13
CA ALA A 220 -9.95 5.29 20.37
C ALA A 220 -10.70 3.99 20.67
N TYR A 221 -11.34 3.42 19.65
CA TYR A 221 -11.86 2.05 19.68
C TYR A 221 -10.85 1.12 19.00
N LEU A 222 -10.84 1.12 17.65
CA LEU A 222 -9.80 0.47 16.84
C LEU A 222 -8.79 1.50 16.29
N PHE A 223 -9.30 2.67 15.91
CA PHE A 223 -8.54 3.84 15.52
C PHE A 223 -9.13 5.08 16.21
N PRO A 224 -8.37 6.18 16.34
CA PRO A 224 -8.91 7.44 16.83
C PRO A 224 -10.10 7.90 15.98
N SER A 225 -11.12 8.46 16.63
CA SER A 225 -12.38 8.84 15.98
C SER A 225 -12.18 9.87 14.85
N TRP A 226 -11.19 10.76 14.96
CA TRP A 226 -10.83 11.68 13.87
C TRP A 226 -10.30 10.98 12.62
N VAL A 227 -9.58 9.85 12.77
CA VAL A 227 -9.09 9.03 11.63
C VAL A 227 -10.26 8.35 10.94
N LEU A 228 -11.22 7.84 11.73
CA LEU A 228 -12.44 7.22 11.21
C LEU A 228 -13.29 8.25 10.46
N LEU A 229 -13.46 9.44 11.03
CA LEU A 229 -14.15 10.55 10.39
C LEU A 229 -13.46 10.97 9.09
N TYR A 230 -12.13 11.13 9.11
CA TYR A 230 -11.35 11.39 7.91
C TYR A 230 -11.60 10.34 6.85
N SER A 231 -11.56 9.05 7.20
CA SER A 231 -11.74 7.96 6.24
C SER A 231 -13.15 7.96 5.63
N LEU A 232 -14.17 8.15 6.48
CA LEU A 232 -15.57 8.21 6.05
C LEU A 232 -15.85 9.37 5.09
N LEU A 233 -15.18 10.50 5.28
CA LEU A 233 -15.30 11.66 4.42
C LEU A 233 -14.41 11.54 3.16
N ALA A 234 -13.14 11.14 3.33
CA ALA A 234 -12.16 11.11 2.25
C ALA A 234 -12.47 10.08 1.18
N ILE A 235 -13.04 8.91 1.53
CA ILE A 235 -13.35 7.87 0.55
C ILE A 235 -14.39 8.34 -0.49
N PRO A 236 -15.63 8.72 -0.12
CA PRO A 236 -16.65 9.13 -1.10
C PRO A 236 -16.28 10.44 -1.79
N PHE A 237 -15.82 11.46 -1.06
CA PHE A 237 -15.45 12.74 -1.67
C PHE A 237 -14.20 12.61 -2.54
N GLY A 238 -13.25 11.75 -2.16
CA GLY A 238 -12.08 11.45 -2.97
C GLY A 238 -12.44 10.80 -4.32
N GLN A 239 -13.48 9.96 -4.36
CA GLN A 239 -14.01 9.43 -5.63
C GLN A 239 -14.60 10.53 -6.51
N ILE A 240 -15.37 11.45 -5.93
CA ILE A 240 -15.94 12.59 -6.65
C ILE A 240 -14.82 13.44 -7.26
N VAL A 241 -13.84 13.83 -6.45
CA VAL A 241 -12.66 14.59 -6.89
C VAL A 241 -11.95 13.88 -8.04
N THR A 242 -11.67 12.58 -7.88
CA THR A 242 -10.99 11.80 -8.92
C THR A 242 -11.78 11.76 -10.23
N ARG A 243 -13.11 11.63 -10.18
CA ARG A 243 -13.97 11.66 -11.37
C ARG A 243 -13.96 13.04 -12.03
N VAL A 244 -14.07 14.11 -11.26
CA VAL A 244 -14.02 15.49 -11.78
C VAL A 244 -12.67 15.75 -12.45
N LEU A 245 -11.56 15.37 -11.81
CA LEU A 245 -10.22 15.52 -12.38
C LEU A 245 -10.07 14.76 -13.71
N LYS A 246 -10.60 13.53 -13.79
CA LYS A 246 -10.60 12.74 -15.03
C LYS A 246 -11.45 13.42 -16.12
N TYR A 247 -12.63 13.90 -15.76
CA TYR A 247 -13.53 14.58 -16.68
C TYR A 247 -12.88 15.83 -17.29
N VAL A 248 -12.33 16.72 -16.45
CA VAL A 248 -11.64 17.94 -16.90
C VAL A 248 -10.45 17.61 -17.79
N ARG A 249 -9.65 16.60 -17.42
CA ARG A 249 -8.48 16.18 -18.21
C ARG A 249 -8.87 15.61 -19.56
N PHE A 250 -9.90 14.77 -19.60
CA PHE A 250 -10.43 14.23 -20.84
C PHE A 250 -10.93 15.34 -21.76
N ARG A 251 -11.68 16.30 -21.22
CA ARG A 251 -12.16 17.47 -21.97
C ARG A 251 -11.02 18.28 -22.58
N ARG A 252 -9.99 18.63 -21.80
CA ARG A 252 -8.80 19.34 -22.30
C ARG A 252 -8.08 18.57 -23.40
N ARG A 253 -7.99 17.24 -23.27
CA ARG A 253 -7.35 16.39 -24.28
C ARG A 253 -8.16 16.31 -25.58
N LEU A 254 -9.49 16.33 -25.50
CA LEU A 254 -10.37 16.39 -26.66
C LEU A 254 -10.27 17.74 -27.39
N GLU A 255 -10.27 18.85 -26.64
CA GLU A 255 -10.11 20.20 -27.19
C GLU A 255 -8.77 20.34 -27.93
N GLY A 256 -7.68 19.80 -27.37
CA GLY A 256 -6.38 19.75 -28.02
C GLY A 256 -6.29 18.84 -29.26
N LEU A 257 -7.26 17.95 -29.47
CA LEU A 257 -7.36 17.07 -30.64
C LEU A 257 -8.35 17.60 -31.69
N GLY A 258 -8.95 18.78 -31.48
CA GLY A 258 -9.87 19.42 -32.44
C GLY A 258 -11.22 18.72 -32.60
N GLY A 259 -11.57 17.78 -31.71
CA GLY A 259 -12.77 16.95 -31.83
C GLY A 259 -13.93 17.46 -31.01
N SER A 260 -14.89 18.14 -31.65
CA SER A 260 -16.26 18.25 -31.16
C SER A 260 -16.85 16.86 -30.98
N LEU A 261 -17.52 16.62 -29.84
CA LEU A 261 -18.27 15.39 -29.55
C LEU A 261 -19.32 15.15 -30.65
N GLN A 262 -18.97 14.45 -31.73
CA GLN A 262 -19.96 13.64 -32.41
C GLN A 262 -20.22 12.45 -31.49
N ILE A 263 -21.21 12.63 -30.63
CA ILE A 263 -21.90 11.52 -29.99
C ILE A 263 -22.50 10.75 -31.16
N GLY A 264 -21.79 9.73 -31.66
CA GLY A 264 -22.34 8.78 -32.61
C GLY A 264 -23.61 8.18 -31.98
N PRO A 265 -24.68 7.99 -32.77
CA PRO A 265 -25.92 7.46 -32.23
C PRO A 265 -25.62 6.17 -31.50
N THR A 266 -26.10 6.08 -30.26
CA THR A 266 -26.12 4.85 -29.48
C THR A 266 -26.76 3.76 -30.34
N GLU A 267 -25.95 2.88 -30.92
CA GLU A 267 -26.44 1.62 -31.47
C GLU A 267 -26.91 0.78 -30.28
N THR A 268 -28.19 0.97 -29.97
CA THR A 268 -29.03 -0.07 -29.40
C THR A 268 -29.15 -1.18 -30.44
N ALA A 269 -28.52 -2.33 -30.18
CA ALA A 269 -28.96 -3.67 -30.59
C ALA A 269 -28.19 -4.72 -29.79
#